data_AF-A0A841Z0M1-F1
#
_entry.id   AF-A0A841Z0M1-F1
#
_cell.length_a   1.000
_cell.length_b   1.000
_cell.length_c   1.000
_cell.angle_alpha   90.00
_cell.angle_beta   90.00
_cell.angle_gamma   90.00
#
_symmetry.space_group_name_H-M   'P 1'
#
loop_
_entity.id
_entity.type
_entity.pdbx_description
1 polymer ?
#
loop_
_entity_poly.entity_id
_entity_poly.type
_entity_poly.pdbx_seq_one_letter_code
_entity_poly.pdbx_strand_id
1 'polypeptide(L)'
;MAIDQKKIAIIGNNKISTSYAFALMNQQLNVEVCLIGDKKAQVLKDIGYSAYFRPKTALASGGMAECRNVAVIVFTHDPFVDTENMQQASAVVRRFVNQWMETGFHGICVIATPQSEVVAHWIMKFSGLAAEKIIALGTMLDTAFLQWELGRHFQVNAKNVHAYMIGSTLENGVPAWSRAYIGGRPILSYMMDDPERYSFEKLQPIVTQMQELPGEPLAENRLFDYSIALALVELTRIILEDERMILTVGVYVQDKFGMASGFISIPAVIGASGVKTTVPLTLSDSEQKQVATVAKALEEAVQAGLPNEGGTKRGV
;
A
#
# COMPACT_ATOMS: atom_id res chain seq x y z
N MET A 1 -21.39 -15.49 9.32
CA MET A 1 -21.55 -14.40 10.32
C MET A 1 -21.26 -13.11 9.59
N ALA A 2 -22.05 -12.06 9.77
CA ALA A 2 -21.91 -10.83 8.98
C ALA A 2 -20.62 -10.06 9.36
N ILE A 3 -20.00 -9.40 8.39
CA ILE A 3 -18.90 -8.45 8.60
C ILE A 3 -19.44 -7.26 9.39
N ASP A 4 -18.72 -6.86 10.45
CA ASP A 4 -18.94 -5.58 11.10
C ASP A 4 -18.17 -4.49 10.34
N GLN A 5 -18.91 -3.65 9.61
CA GLN A 5 -18.37 -2.55 8.81
C GLN A 5 -17.68 -1.46 9.64
N LYS A 6 -17.72 -1.54 10.97
CA LYS A 6 -17.05 -0.59 11.85
C LYS A 6 -15.79 -1.15 12.50
N LYS A 7 -15.48 -2.45 12.34
CA LYS A 7 -14.38 -3.08 13.06
C LYS A 7 -13.15 -3.23 12.18
N ILE A 8 -12.00 -2.77 12.66
CA ILE A 8 -10.69 -2.86 12.00
C ILE A 8 -9.75 -3.63 12.92
N ALA A 9 -8.97 -4.56 12.37
CA ALA A 9 -7.85 -5.18 13.08
C ALA A 9 -6.51 -4.70 12.49
N ILE A 10 -5.58 -4.30 13.35
CA ILE A 10 -4.23 -3.90 12.98
C ILE A 10 -3.27 -4.98 13.46
N ILE A 11 -2.58 -5.63 12.53
CA ILE A 11 -1.61 -6.70 12.83
C ILE A 11 -0.21 -6.16 12.59
N GLY A 12 0.49 -5.83 13.69
CA GLY A 12 1.85 -5.31 13.63
C GLY A 12 2.28 -4.67 14.95
N ASN A 13 3.54 -4.89 15.32
CA ASN A 13 4.13 -4.33 16.54
C ASN A 13 5.21 -3.29 16.22
N ASN A 14 4.87 -2.30 15.38
CA ASN A 14 5.77 -1.22 14.97
C ASN A 14 5.15 0.16 15.15
N LYS A 15 5.93 1.21 14.85
CA LYS A 15 5.52 2.62 14.93
C LYS A 15 4.39 2.93 13.93
N ILE A 16 4.42 2.40 12.71
CA ILE A 16 3.34 2.52 11.72
C ILE A 16 1.98 2.17 12.34
N SER A 17 1.87 1.01 12.99
CA SER A 17 0.60 0.53 13.56
C SER A 17 0.10 1.39 14.73
N THR A 18 0.98 1.95 15.57
CA THR A 18 0.56 2.89 16.64
C THR A 18 0.19 4.26 16.09
N SER A 19 0.97 4.77 15.13
CA SER A 19 0.70 6.05 14.45
C SER A 19 -0.61 5.98 13.67
N TYR A 20 -0.88 4.84 13.03
CA TYR A 20 -2.13 4.59 12.32
C TYR A 20 -3.34 4.58 13.26
N ALA A 21 -3.26 3.86 14.39
CA ALA A 21 -4.32 3.85 15.40
C ALA A 21 -4.60 5.27 15.95
N PHE A 22 -3.55 6.03 16.25
CA PHE A 22 -3.68 7.43 16.68
C PHE A 22 -4.27 8.34 15.59
N ALA A 23 -3.88 8.14 14.33
CA ALA A 23 -4.39 8.92 13.21
C ALA A 23 -5.88 8.65 12.93
N LEU A 24 -6.31 7.38 12.97
CA LEU A 24 -7.74 7.01 12.88
C LEU A 24 -8.57 7.72 13.94
N MET A 25 -8.08 7.71 15.18
CA MET A 25 -8.74 8.35 16.31
C MET A 25 -8.87 9.87 16.13
N ASN A 26 -7.83 10.51 15.60
CA ASN A 26 -7.88 11.94 15.31
C ASN A 26 -8.87 12.32 14.20
N GLN A 27 -9.05 11.45 13.20
CA GLN A 27 -10.06 11.64 12.16
C GLN A 27 -11.49 11.38 12.62
N GLN A 28 -11.67 10.81 13.83
CA GLN A 28 -12.98 10.51 14.40
C GLN A 28 -13.85 9.62 13.51
N LEU A 29 -13.21 8.68 12.79
CA LEU A 29 -13.92 7.63 12.10
C LEU A 29 -14.68 6.81 13.15
N ASN A 30 -15.98 6.57 12.92
CA ASN A 30 -16.87 5.86 13.83
C ASN A 30 -16.59 4.35 13.77
N VAL A 31 -15.38 3.96 14.19
CA VAL A 31 -14.81 2.62 14.04
C VAL A 31 -14.26 2.12 15.36
N GLU A 32 -14.31 0.80 15.53
CA GLU A 32 -13.65 0.04 16.57
C GLU A 32 -12.34 -0.50 16.00
N VAL A 33 -11.22 -0.16 16.63
CA VAL A 33 -9.89 -0.57 16.18
C VAL A 33 -9.29 -1.52 17.21
N CYS A 34 -8.97 -2.72 16.78
CA CYS A 34 -8.27 -3.70 17.59
C CYS A 34 -6.81 -3.81 17.14
N LEU A 35 -5.86 -3.50 18.02
CA LEU A 35 -4.45 -3.78 17.78
C LEU A 35 -4.16 -5.21 18.26
N ILE A 36 -3.67 -6.03 17.33
CA ILE A 36 -3.36 -7.43 17.58
C ILE A 36 -1.90 -7.56 18.02
N GLY A 37 -1.70 -8.07 19.25
CA GLY A 37 -0.39 -8.36 19.81
C GLY A 37 -0.15 -7.81 21.22
N ASP A 38 0.66 -8.53 22.00
CA ASP A 38 0.71 -8.38 23.46
C ASP A 38 1.49 -7.14 23.95
N LYS A 39 2.36 -6.56 23.12
CA LYS A 39 3.35 -5.56 23.55
C LYS A 39 2.87 -4.10 23.53
N LYS A 40 1.56 -3.83 23.42
CA LYS A 40 1.03 -2.46 23.24
C LYS A 40 0.02 -1.98 24.27
N ALA A 41 -0.20 -2.71 25.36
CA ALA A 41 -1.12 -2.28 26.41
C ALA A 41 -0.79 -0.85 26.92
N GLN A 42 0.49 -0.52 27.09
CA GLN A 42 0.90 0.80 27.57
C GLN A 42 0.66 1.92 26.54
N VAL A 43 0.96 1.67 25.26
CA VAL A 43 0.73 2.66 24.18
C VAL A 43 -0.77 2.88 23.97
N LEU A 44 -1.57 1.82 24.03
CA LEU A 44 -3.02 1.93 23.95
C LEU A 44 -3.64 2.62 25.14
N LYS A 45 -3.05 2.46 26.33
CA LYS A 45 -3.48 3.21 27.51
C LYS A 45 -3.25 4.70 27.32
N ASP A 46 -2.08 5.08 26.79
CA ASP A 46 -1.75 6.47 26.49
C ASP A 46 -2.69 7.05 25.42
N ILE A 47 -2.83 6.40 24.27
CA ILE A 47 -3.79 6.82 23.24
C ILE A 47 -5.22 6.83 23.80
N GLY A 48 -5.59 5.89 24.66
CA GLY A 48 -6.90 5.80 25.30
C GLY A 48 -7.24 7.03 26.14
N TYR A 49 -6.27 7.71 26.75
CA TYR A 49 -6.52 8.98 27.43
C TYR A 49 -7.01 10.07 26.48
N SER A 50 -6.58 10.04 25.20
CA SER A 50 -7.04 11.00 24.20
C SER A 50 -8.52 10.79 23.80
N ALA A 51 -9.17 9.71 24.24
CA ALA A 51 -10.58 9.43 23.94
C ALA A 51 -11.51 10.47 24.56
N TYR A 52 -11.06 11.16 25.61
CA TYR A 52 -11.72 12.35 26.15
C TYR A 52 -11.92 13.43 25.07
N PHE A 53 -10.92 13.66 24.21
CA PHE A 53 -10.97 14.67 23.15
C PHE A 53 -11.56 14.12 21.84
N ARG A 54 -11.52 12.79 21.65
CA ARG A 54 -11.94 12.11 20.41
C ARG A 54 -12.74 10.84 20.74
N PRO A 55 -14.01 10.97 21.16
CA PRO A 55 -14.78 9.85 21.72
C PRO A 55 -15.39 8.90 20.67
N LYS A 56 -15.28 9.22 19.37
CA LYS A 56 -15.94 8.46 18.28
C LYS A 56 -15.21 7.19 17.85
N THR A 57 -13.94 7.04 18.22
CA THR A 57 -13.12 5.88 17.84
C THR A 57 -12.80 5.09 19.09
N ALA A 58 -13.21 3.83 19.13
CA ALA A 58 -12.88 2.92 20.22
C ALA A 58 -11.60 2.17 19.90
N LEU A 59 -10.64 2.15 20.83
CA LEU A 59 -9.38 1.42 20.67
C LEU A 59 -9.31 0.28 21.69
N ALA A 60 -8.91 -0.89 21.23
CA ALA A 60 -8.70 -2.07 22.07
C ALA A 60 -7.40 -2.79 21.67
N SER A 61 -6.83 -3.54 22.61
CA SER A 61 -5.86 -4.61 22.32
C SER A 61 -6.56 -5.95 22.34
N GLY A 62 -6.14 -6.87 21.49
CA GLY A 62 -6.66 -8.23 21.48
C GLY A 62 -5.73 -9.23 20.83
N GLY A 63 -6.22 -10.47 20.74
CA GLY A 63 -5.56 -11.57 20.04
C GLY A 63 -6.21 -11.82 18.67
N MET A 64 -5.67 -12.79 17.94
CA MET A 64 -6.12 -13.13 16.58
C MET A 64 -7.64 -13.40 16.46
N ALA A 65 -8.29 -13.88 17.53
CA ALA A 65 -9.74 -14.09 17.57
C ALA A 65 -10.56 -12.84 17.18
N GLU A 66 -10.01 -11.64 17.41
CA GLU A 66 -10.66 -10.37 17.07
C GLU A 66 -10.78 -10.14 15.56
N CYS A 67 -9.99 -10.84 14.73
CA CYS A 67 -10.01 -10.74 13.28
C CYS A 67 -11.26 -11.36 12.61
N ARG A 68 -12.10 -12.09 13.36
CA ARG A 68 -13.19 -12.90 12.79
C ARG A 68 -14.22 -12.09 11.97
N ASN A 69 -14.67 -10.95 12.49
CA ASN A 69 -15.78 -10.17 11.93
C ASN A 69 -15.36 -8.74 11.53
N VAL A 70 -14.08 -8.51 11.26
CA VAL A 70 -13.58 -7.18 10.89
C VAL A 70 -13.81 -6.89 9.41
N ALA A 71 -14.11 -5.62 9.11
CA ALA A 71 -14.20 -5.12 7.74
C ALA A 71 -12.83 -5.10 7.07
N VAL A 72 -11.81 -4.67 7.82
CA VAL A 72 -10.45 -4.48 7.31
C VAL A 72 -9.43 -5.07 8.30
N ILE A 73 -8.53 -5.92 7.79
CA ILE A 73 -7.25 -6.21 8.42
C ILE A 73 -6.20 -5.31 7.79
N VAL A 74 -5.48 -4.54 8.60
CA VAL A 74 -4.30 -3.78 8.17
C VAL A 74 -3.05 -4.51 8.68
N PHE A 75 -2.33 -5.15 7.76
CA PHE A 75 -1.11 -5.89 8.04
C PHE A 75 0.10 -4.98 7.89
N THR A 76 0.74 -4.66 9.01
CA THR A 76 1.95 -3.83 9.06
C THR A 76 3.15 -4.56 9.63
N HIS A 77 3.01 -5.83 10.03
CA HIS A 77 4.14 -6.62 10.53
C HIS A 77 5.16 -6.82 9.41
N ASP A 78 6.35 -6.24 9.57
CA ASP A 78 7.45 -6.33 8.61
C ASP A 78 8.04 -7.74 8.63
N PRO A 79 7.77 -8.59 7.61
CA PRO A 79 8.17 -9.99 7.64
C PRO A 79 9.66 -10.17 7.35
N PHE A 80 10.36 -9.10 6.97
CA PHE A 80 11.77 -9.13 6.61
C PHE A 80 12.70 -8.83 7.80
N VAL A 81 12.13 -8.41 8.94
CA VAL A 81 12.88 -8.17 10.17
C VAL A 81 13.37 -9.50 10.73
N ASP A 82 14.67 -9.57 11.01
CA ASP A 82 15.35 -10.76 11.54
C ASP A 82 15.22 -12.01 10.65
N THR A 83 14.95 -11.83 9.35
CA THR A 83 14.97 -12.91 8.35
C THR A 83 16.17 -12.78 7.43
N GLU A 84 16.75 -13.91 7.05
CA GLU A 84 17.93 -13.98 6.19
C GLU A 84 17.58 -14.11 4.71
N ASN A 85 16.35 -14.55 4.39
CA ASN A 85 15.91 -14.77 3.02
C ASN A 85 14.38 -14.66 2.83
N MET A 86 13.97 -14.64 1.57
CA MET A 86 12.57 -14.51 1.15
C MET A 86 11.70 -15.68 1.63
N GLN A 87 12.24 -16.89 1.74
CA GLN A 87 11.47 -18.07 2.19
C GLN A 87 11.12 -17.96 3.68
N GLN A 88 12.05 -17.48 4.51
CA GLN A 88 11.79 -17.20 5.92
C GLN A 88 10.75 -16.10 6.08
N ALA A 89 10.87 -15.00 5.33
CA ALA A 89 9.88 -13.91 5.34
C ALA A 89 8.47 -14.39 4.92
N SER A 90 8.39 -15.16 3.83
CA SER A 90 7.16 -15.80 3.37
C SER A 90 6.56 -16.76 4.41
N ALA A 91 7.39 -17.52 5.13
CA ALA A 91 6.92 -18.39 6.21
C ALA A 91 6.33 -17.60 7.40
N VAL A 92 6.90 -16.43 7.72
CA VAL A 92 6.34 -15.50 8.72
C VAL A 92 4.96 -15.03 8.27
N VAL A 93 4.82 -14.58 7.01
CA VAL A 93 3.53 -14.17 6.44
C VAL A 93 2.52 -15.32 6.50
N ARG A 94 2.91 -16.53 6.07
CA ARG A 94 2.05 -17.73 6.11
C ARG A 94 1.52 -18.01 7.52
N ARG A 95 2.36 -17.91 8.55
CA ARG A 95 1.96 -18.13 9.94
C ARG A 95 0.84 -17.17 10.35
N PHE A 96 1.01 -15.88 10.09
CA PHE A 96 0.00 -14.87 10.42
C PHE A 96 -1.29 -15.09 9.62
N VAL A 97 -1.17 -15.36 8.31
CA VAL A 97 -2.31 -15.62 7.44
C VAL A 97 -3.15 -16.78 7.93
N ASN A 98 -2.52 -17.92 8.24
CA ASN A 98 -3.23 -19.08 8.77
C ASN A 98 -4.00 -18.73 10.05
N GLN A 99 -3.37 -18.02 10.99
CA GLN A 99 -3.99 -17.66 12.26
C GLN A 99 -5.25 -16.79 12.10
N TRP A 100 -5.22 -15.76 11.24
CA TRP A 100 -6.42 -14.92 11.06
C TRP A 100 -7.48 -15.61 10.19
N MET A 101 -7.08 -16.43 9.22
CA MET A 101 -8.04 -17.17 8.38
C MET A 101 -8.77 -18.27 9.16
N GLU A 102 -8.10 -18.93 10.12
CA GLU A 102 -8.71 -19.90 11.04
C GLU A 102 -9.88 -19.30 11.85
N THR A 103 -9.89 -17.97 12.04
CA THR A 103 -11.01 -17.29 12.71
C THR A 103 -12.26 -17.16 11.85
N GLY A 104 -12.15 -17.41 10.54
CA GLY A 104 -13.21 -17.19 9.56
C GLY A 104 -13.22 -15.78 8.95
N PHE A 105 -12.07 -15.09 8.96
CA PHE A 105 -11.91 -13.78 8.32
C PHE A 105 -12.25 -13.84 6.83
N HIS A 106 -13.02 -12.84 6.36
CA HIS A 106 -13.47 -12.72 4.97
C HIS A 106 -13.65 -11.26 4.53
N GLY A 107 -13.02 -10.32 5.25
CA GLY A 107 -13.01 -8.89 4.94
C GLY A 107 -11.94 -8.50 3.91
N ILE A 108 -11.52 -7.23 3.94
CA ILE A 108 -10.44 -6.70 3.08
C ILE A 108 -9.11 -6.73 3.85
N CYS A 109 -8.03 -7.14 3.19
CA CYS A 109 -6.68 -7.09 3.72
C CYS A 109 -5.90 -5.95 3.05
N VAL A 110 -5.41 -5.01 3.85
CA VAL A 110 -4.53 -3.93 3.42
C VAL A 110 -3.12 -4.21 3.93
N ILE A 111 -2.13 -4.15 3.05
CA ILE A 111 -0.73 -4.48 3.35
C ILE A 111 0.10 -3.19 3.31
N ALA A 112 0.71 -2.85 4.44
CA ALA A 112 1.64 -1.72 4.56
C ALA A 112 2.94 -2.17 5.23
N THR A 113 3.65 -3.02 4.50
CA THR A 113 4.98 -3.54 4.84
C THR A 113 5.97 -3.13 3.74
N PRO A 114 7.29 -3.23 3.97
CA PRO A 114 8.23 -3.27 2.86
C PRO A 114 7.82 -4.33 1.83
N GLN A 115 8.08 -4.08 0.55
CA GLN A 115 7.72 -4.99 -0.56
C GLN A 115 6.25 -5.43 -0.52
N SER A 116 5.34 -4.48 -0.29
CA SER A 116 3.92 -4.75 0.00
C SER A 116 3.24 -5.62 -1.07
N GLU A 117 3.62 -5.46 -2.33
CA GLU A 117 3.12 -6.22 -3.48
C GLU A 117 3.53 -7.70 -3.41
N VAL A 118 4.77 -7.98 -3.02
CA VAL A 118 5.27 -9.36 -2.82
C VAL A 118 4.52 -10.01 -1.66
N VAL A 119 4.39 -9.30 -0.54
CA VAL A 119 3.65 -9.77 0.64
C VAL A 119 2.16 -9.98 0.32
N ALA A 120 1.55 -9.10 -0.47
CA ALA A 120 0.17 -9.26 -0.93
C ALA A 120 -0.02 -10.53 -1.77
N HIS A 121 0.95 -10.86 -2.63
CA HIS A 121 0.92 -12.11 -3.40
C HIS A 121 0.97 -13.34 -2.48
N TRP A 122 1.86 -13.34 -1.49
CA TRP A 122 1.94 -14.43 -0.51
C TRP A 122 0.66 -14.54 0.33
N ILE A 123 0.09 -13.42 0.78
CA ILE A 123 -1.20 -13.39 1.49
C ILE A 123 -2.30 -13.97 0.61
N MET A 124 -2.38 -13.60 -0.67
CA MET A 124 -3.36 -14.17 -1.61
C MET A 124 -3.22 -15.69 -1.70
N LYS A 125 -1.99 -16.17 -1.92
CA LYS A 125 -1.70 -17.61 -2.05
C LYS A 125 -2.04 -18.39 -0.77
N PHE A 126 -1.72 -17.85 0.40
CA PHE A 126 -1.91 -18.55 1.68
C PHE A 126 -3.33 -18.43 2.25
N SER A 127 -4.02 -17.32 1.97
CA SER A 127 -5.36 -17.08 2.50
C SER A 127 -6.46 -17.67 1.63
N GLY A 128 -6.25 -17.76 0.31
CA GLY A 128 -7.30 -18.10 -0.64
C GLY A 128 -8.38 -17.01 -0.76
N LEU A 129 -8.15 -15.81 -0.23
CA LEU A 129 -9.04 -14.67 -0.44
C LEU A 129 -9.05 -14.28 -1.92
N ALA A 130 -10.20 -13.78 -2.38
CA ALA A 130 -10.32 -13.21 -3.70
C ALA A 130 -9.38 -12.01 -3.87
N ALA A 131 -8.77 -11.88 -5.04
CA ALA A 131 -7.70 -10.91 -5.27
C ALA A 131 -8.15 -9.45 -5.05
N GLU A 132 -9.42 -9.14 -5.32
CA GLU A 132 -10.02 -7.83 -5.08
C GLU A 132 -10.10 -7.47 -3.59
N LYS A 133 -10.01 -8.44 -2.68
CA LYS A 133 -10.01 -8.23 -1.22
C LYS A 133 -8.62 -7.93 -0.67
N ILE A 134 -7.59 -7.92 -1.50
CA ILE A 134 -6.20 -7.73 -1.07
C ILE A 134 -5.66 -6.47 -1.74
N ILE A 135 -5.19 -5.51 -0.94
CA ILE A 135 -4.71 -4.23 -1.41
C ILE A 135 -3.32 -4.01 -0.80
N ALA A 136 -2.29 -3.99 -1.64
CA ALA A 136 -0.98 -3.51 -1.22
C ALA A 136 -0.98 -1.98 -1.23
N LEU A 137 -0.42 -1.34 -0.21
CA LEU A 137 -0.29 0.11 -0.16
C LEU A 137 0.49 0.63 -1.37
N GLY A 138 1.51 -0.14 -1.80
CA GLY A 138 2.17 0.05 -3.08
C GLY A 138 2.77 1.44 -3.24
N THR A 139 2.59 2.03 -4.42
CA THR A 139 3.12 3.36 -4.79
C THR A 139 2.21 4.53 -4.41
N MET A 140 1.26 4.35 -3.46
CA MET A 140 0.33 5.41 -3.04
C MET A 140 1.09 6.61 -2.44
N LEU A 141 2.10 6.34 -1.61
CA LEU A 141 2.96 7.37 -1.02
C LEU A 141 3.87 8.03 -2.06
N ASP A 142 4.51 7.23 -2.90
CA ASP A 142 5.36 7.73 -3.99
C ASP A 142 4.57 8.66 -4.91
N THR A 143 3.32 8.32 -5.18
CA THR A 143 2.40 9.15 -5.96
C THR A 143 2.08 10.47 -5.25
N ALA A 144 1.79 10.43 -3.94
CA ALA A 144 1.55 11.64 -3.16
C ALA A 144 2.79 12.54 -3.11
N PHE A 145 3.98 11.96 -2.95
CA PHE A 145 5.26 12.68 -2.98
C PHE A 145 5.50 13.32 -4.35
N LEU A 146 5.32 12.56 -5.43
CA LEU A 146 5.46 13.06 -6.80
C LEU A 146 4.55 14.26 -7.04
N GLN A 147 3.27 14.15 -6.67
CA GLN A 147 2.29 15.22 -6.83
C GLN A 147 2.65 16.45 -5.99
N TRP A 148 3.19 16.24 -4.79
CA TRP A 148 3.63 17.33 -3.93
C TRP A 148 4.81 18.10 -4.50
N GLU A 149 5.86 17.40 -4.95
CA GLU A 149 7.05 18.01 -5.54
C GLU A 149 6.74 18.71 -6.87
N LEU A 150 5.93 18.08 -7.72
CA LEU A 150 5.45 18.73 -8.95
C LEU A 150 4.60 19.97 -8.62
N GLY A 151 3.75 19.91 -7.58
CA GLY A 151 3.00 21.09 -7.13
C GLY A 151 3.93 22.25 -6.77
N ARG A 152 5.02 21.97 -6.03
CA ARG A 152 6.04 22.98 -5.73
C ARG A 152 6.74 23.50 -6.97
N HIS A 153 7.17 22.60 -7.87
CA HIS A 153 7.88 22.95 -9.10
C HIS A 153 7.04 23.83 -10.03
N PHE A 154 5.76 23.50 -10.20
CA PHE A 154 4.81 24.25 -11.03
C PHE A 154 4.10 25.39 -10.28
N GLN A 155 4.40 25.57 -8.99
CA GLN A 155 3.80 26.60 -8.13
C GLN A 155 2.27 26.53 -8.06
N VAL A 156 1.74 25.32 -7.97
CA VAL A 156 0.30 25.04 -7.80
C VAL A 156 0.07 24.14 -6.59
N ASN A 157 -1.17 24.10 -6.09
CA ASN A 157 -1.51 23.13 -5.06
C ASN A 157 -1.42 21.70 -5.63
N ALA A 158 -0.80 20.77 -4.89
CA ALA A 158 -0.61 19.37 -5.28
C ALA A 158 -1.92 18.65 -5.67
N LYS A 159 -3.08 19.08 -5.14
CA LYS A 159 -4.39 18.55 -5.53
C LYS A 159 -4.77 18.83 -6.98
N ASN A 160 -4.10 19.78 -7.64
CA ASN A 160 -4.25 20.04 -9.07
C ASN A 160 -3.25 19.24 -9.92
N VAL A 161 -2.38 18.45 -9.31
CA VAL A 161 -1.40 17.64 -10.04
C VAL A 161 -1.96 16.23 -10.19
N HIS A 162 -2.11 15.79 -11.42
CA HIS A 162 -2.51 14.43 -11.77
C HIS A 162 -1.31 13.73 -12.36
N ALA A 163 -0.47 13.14 -11.50
CA ALA A 163 0.68 12.33 -11.88
C ALA A 163 0.70 11.08 -11.00
N TYR A 164 1.17 9.96 -11.55
CA TYR A 164 1.07 8.65 -10.92
C TYR A 164 2.41 7.93 -10.96
N MET A 165 2.84 7.42 -9.80
CA MET A 165 3.91 6.44 -9.71
C MET A 165 3.28 5.05 -9.84
N ILE A 166 3.77 4.23 -10.75
CA ILE A 166 3.28 2.87 -11.01
C ILE A 166 4.43 1.85 -10.90
N GLY A 167 4.12 0.55 -10.91
CA GLY A 167 5.13 -0.50 -10.76
C GLY A 167 5.22 -0.99 -9.32
N SER A 168 6.34 -0.76 -8.64
CA SER A 168 6.61 -1.28 -7.31
C SER A 168 7.58 -0.38 -6.56
N THR A 169 7.47 -0.38 -5.24
CA THR A 169 8.49 0.22 -4.35
C THR A 169 9.77 -0.61 -4.25
N LEU A 170 9.77 -1.86 -4.75
CA LEU A 170 10.94 -2.76 -4.75
C LEU A 170 12.06 -2.30 -5.70
N GLU A 171 11.73 -1.93 -6.93
CA GLU A 171 12.68 -1.60 -8.01
C GLU A 171 12.63 -0.10 -8.38
N ASN A 172 12.20 0.73 -7.43
CA ASN A 172 11.73 2.10 -7.65
C ASN A 172 10.51 2.18 -8.58
N GLY A 173 9.54 3.01 -8.21
CA GLY A 173 8.36 3.22 -9.06
C GLY A 173 8.71 3.92 -10.39
N VAL A 174 7.85 3.73 -11.37
CA VAL A 174 7.91 4.38 -12.69
C VAL A 174 6.94 5.55 -12.72
N PRO A 175 7.40 6.80 -12.91
CA PRO A 175 6.51 7.93 -13.14
C PRO A 175 5.87 7.83 -14.53
N ALA A 176 4.54 7.81 -14.59
CA ALA A 176 3.80 7.79 -15.85
C ALA A 176 3.68 9.21 -16.47
N TRP A 177 4.81 9.80 -16.88
CA TRP A 177 4.90 11.14 -17.47
C TRP A 177 4.00 11.36 -18.69
N SER A 178 3.82 10.32 -19.53
CA SER A 178 2.93 10.36 -20.68
C SER A 178 1.46 10.64 -20.33
N ARG A 179 1.11 10.46 -19.04
CA ARG A 179 -0.22 10.68 -18.45
C ARG A 179 -0.16 11.60 -17.22
N ALA A 180 0.86 12.46 -17.14
CA ALA A 180 0.96 13.47 -16.10
C ALA A 180 0.38 14.82 -16.57
N TYR A 181 -0.44 15.44 -15.71
CA TYR A 181 -1.13 16.70 -15.98
C TYR A 181 -1.01 17.66 -14.80
N ILE A 182 -0.95 18.95 -15.12
CA ILE A 182 -1.13 20.06 -14.18
C ILE A 182 -2.49 20.69 -14.49
N GLY A 183 -3.48 20.45 -13.64
CA GLY A 183 -4.89 20.68 -13.94
C GLY A 183 -5.29 19.87 -15.18
N GLY A 184 -5.82 20.55 -16.19
CA GLY A 184 -6.18 19.91 -17.46
C GLY A 184 -5.07 19.83 -18.50
N ARG A 185 -3.87 20.37 -18.22
CA ARG A 185 -2.80 20.53 -19.22
C ARG A 185 -1.72 19.46 -19.06
N PRO A 186 -1.36 18.71 -20.13
CA PRO A 186 -0.29 17.71 -20.07
C PRO A 186 1.05 18.35 -19.69
N ILE A 187 1.82 17.68 -18.84
CA ILE A 187 3.14 18.17 -18.41
C ILE A 187 4.10 18.37 -19.59
N LEU A 188 4.00 17.50 -20.61
CA LEU A 188 4.79 17.56 -21.83
C LEU A 188 4.54 18.86 -22.62
N SER A 189 3.31 19.40 -22.56
CA SER A 189 2.99 20.68 -23.19
C SER A 189 3.65 21.86 -22.49
N TYR A 190 3.98 21.76 -21.20
CA TYR A 190 4.79 22.81 -20.53
C TYR A 190 6.24 22.76 -21.00
N MET A 191 6.78 21.55 -21.20
CA MET A 191 8.15 21.36 -21.68
C MET A 191 8.36 21.84 -23.11
N MET A 192 7.34 21.72 -23.97
CA MET A 192 7.41 22.22 -25.34
C MET A 192 7.40 23.76 -25.40
N ASP A 193 6.61 24.41 -24.55
CA ASP A 193 6.44 25.86 -24.58
C ASP A 193 7.60 26.61 -23.89
N ASP A 194 8.14 26.04 -22.81
CA ASP A 194 9.22 26.63 -22.02
C ASP A 194 10.21 25.53 -21.58
N PRO A 195 11.02 25.00 -22.51
CA PRO A 195 11.99 23.93 -22.21
C PRO A 195 13.09 24.38 -21.26
N GLU A 196 13.38 25.68 -21.23
CA GLU A 196 14.33 26.24 -20.29
C GLU A 196 13.81 26.14 -18.87
N ARG A 197 12.51 26.28 -18.62
CA ARG A 197 11.91 26.15 -17.29
C ARG A 197 11.50 24.72 -16.96
N TYR A 198 10.95 23.99 -17.93
CA TYR A 198 10.37 22.67 -17.74
C TYR A 198 11.05 21.66 -18.68
N SER A 199 11.77 20.69 -18.13
CA SER A 199 12.38 19.62 -18.90
C SER A 199 12.45 18.34 -18.08
N PHE A 200 12.62 17.19 -18.74
CA PHE A 200 12.85 15.93 -18.04
C PHE A 200 14.09 15.98 -17.13
N GLU A 201 15.15 16.66 -17.56
CA GLU A 201 16.36 16.88 -16.74
C GLU A 201 16.06 17.64 -15.46
N LYS A 202 15.06 18.52 -15.46
CA LYS A 202 14.62 19.26 -14.28
C LYS A 202 13.66 18.49 -13.39
N LEU A 203 12.95 17.50 -13.94
CA LEU A 203 12.08 16.60 -13.16
C LEU A 203 12.85 15.40 -12.61
N GLN A 204 13.97 15.02 -13.23
CA GLN A 204 14.77 13.88 -12.83
C GLN A 204 15.24 13.96 -11.37
N PRO A 205 15.69 15.12 -10.83
CA PRO A 205 16.06 15.24 -9.42
C PRO A 205 14.91 14.92 -8.46
N ILE A 206 13.66 15.20 -8.83
CA ILE A 206 12.48 14.86 -8.01
C ILE A 206 12.36 13.34 -7.85
N VAL A 207 12.52 12.62 -8.97
CA VAL A 207 12.47 11.15 -8.99
C VAL A 207 13.66 10.57 -8.23
N THR A 208 14.86 11.07 -8.48
CA THR A 208 16.07 10.61 -7.79
C THR A 208 16.00 10.84 -6.29
N GLN A 209 15.57 12.02 -5.83
CA GLN A 209 15.38 12.31 -4.42
C GLN A 209 14.39 11.31 -3.78
N MET A 210 13.26 11.04 -4.43
CA MET A 210 12.28 10.08 -3.92
C MET A 210 12.89 8.68 -3.72
N GLN A 211 13.74 8.24 -4.65
CA GLN A 211 14.41 6.92 -4.60
C GLN A 211 15.47 6.86 -3.50
N GLU A 212 16.13 7.98 -3.19
CA GLU A 212 17.19 8.05 -2.19
C GLU A 212 16.66 8.23 -0.76
N LEU A 213 15.50 8.86 -0.59
CA LEU A 213 14.90 9.16 0.71
C LEU A 213 14.88 7.97 1.69
N PRO A 214 14.46 6.75 1.31
CA PRO A 214 14.45 5.61 2.23
C PRO A 214 15.83 5.25 2.80
N GLY A 215 16.92 5.60 2.10
CA GLY A 215 18.30 5.36 2.51
C GLY A 215 18.93 6.49 3.35
N GLU A 216 18.25 7.63 3.50
CA GLU A 216 18.76 8.73 4.29
C GLU A 216 18.78 8.39 5.79
N PRO A 217 19.91 8.60 6.50
CA PRO A 217 19.99 8.41 7.94
C PRO A 217 19.27 9.54 8.68
N LEU A 218 17.94 9.53 8.65
CA LEU A 218 17.13 10.42 9.46
C LEU A 218 16.99 9.83 10.88
N ALA A 219 17.36 10.66 11.87
CA ALA A 219 17.61 10.30 13.27
C ALA A 219 16.56 9.36 13.88
N GLU A 220 17.00 8.18 14.34
CA GLU A 220 16.33 7.22 15.27
C GLU A 220 14.86 6.80 14.96
N ASN A 221 14.25 7.32 13.91
CA ASN A 221 12.88 7.12 13.48
C ASN A 221 12.90 6.73 12.00
N ARG A 222 12.48 5.50 11.68
CA ARG A 222 12.29 5.07 10.29
C ARG A 222 11.47 6.13 9.55
N LEU A 223 11.96 6.56 8.40
CA LEU A 223 11.29 7.52 7.54
C LEU A 223 9.87 7.01 7.20
N PHE A 224 8.91 7.93 7.06
CA PHE A 224 7.54 7.69 6.59
C PHE A 224 6.52 7.07 7.55
N ASP A 225 6.83 6.74 8.82
CA ASP A 225 5.84 6.19 9.77
C ASP A 225 4.52 6.98 9.82
N TYR A 226 4.60 8.31 9.86
CA TYR A 226 3.43 9.20 9.89
C TYR A 226 2.71 9.29 8.54
N SER A 227 3.46 9.40 7.44
CA SER A 227 2.89 9.50 6.10
C SER A 227 2.18 8.20 5.72
N ILE A 228 2.75 7.04 6.06
CA ILE A 228 2.13 5.72 5.89
C ILE A 228 0.86 5.63 6.73
N ALA A 229 0.91 6.05 8.00
CA ALA A 229 -0.27 6.07 8.86
C ALA A 229 -1.41 6.90 8.25
N LEU A 230 -1.12 8.10 7.72
CA LEU A 230 -2.14 8.94 7.07
C LEU A 230 -2.65 8.33 5.75
N ALA A 231 -1.79 7.71 4.95
CA ALA A 231 -2.21 7.00 3.74
C ALA A 231 -3.15 5.82 4.06
N LEU A 232 -2.86 5.07 5.13
CA LEU A 232 -3.71 3.99 5.64
C LEU A 232 -5.07 4.50 6.14
N VAL A 233 -5.10 5.65 6.80
CA VAL A 233 -6.35 6.31 7.21
C VAL A 233 -7.21 6.67 6.00
N GLU A 234 -6.61 7.30 4.98
CA GLU A 234 -7.29 7.66 3.74
C GLU A 234 -7.86 6.43 3.04
N LEU A 235 -7.03 5.40 2.81
CA LEU A 235 -7.45 4.16 2.18
C LEU A 235 -8.56 3.45 2.96
N THR A 236 -8.47 3.44 4.30
CA THR A 236 -9.49 2.82 5.14
C THR A 236 -10.80 3.59 5.09
N ARG A 237 -10.77 4.92 5.13
CA ARG A 237 -11.98 5.75 4.96
C ARG A 237 -12.66 5.46 3.63
N ILE A 238 -11.90 5.44 2.54
CA ILE A 238 -12.38 5.14 1.18
C ILE A 238 -13.07 3.77 1.11
N ILE A 239 -12.50 2.76 1.79
CA ILE A 239 -13.09 1.42 1.87
C ILE A 239 -14.40 1.48 2.66
N LEU A 240 -14.39 2.03 3.87
CA LEU A 240 -15.54 2.00 4.78
C LEU A 240 -16.73 2.83 4.29
N GLU A 241 -16.46 3.93 3.59
CA GLU A 241 -17.48 4.86 3.09
C GLU A 241 -17.86 4.59 1.62
N ASP A 242 -17.29 3.57 0.98
CA ASP A 242 -17.45 3.26 -0.45
C ASP A 242 -17.22 4.47 -1.37
N GLU A 243 -16.18 5.28 -1.12
CA GLU A 243 -15.95 6.54 -1.85
C GLU A 243 -15.66 6.33 -3.35
N ARG A 244 -15.25 5.12 -3.77
CA ARG A 244 -14.92 4.77 -5.16
C ARG A 244 -13.80 5.65 -5.73
N MET A 245 -12.79 5.88 -4.92
CA MET A 245 -11.65 6.73 -5.27
C MET A 245 -10.63 5.98 -6.14
N ILE A 246 -10.02 6.70 -7.08
CA ILE A 246 -8.89 6.19 -7.86
C ILE A 246 -7.62 6.42 -7.05
N LEU A 247 -6.93 5.34 -6.71
CA LEU A 247 -5.65 5.35 -6.01
C LEU A 247 -4.63 4.51 -6.78
N THR A 248 -3.35 4.86 -6.67
CA THR A 248 -2.23 4.01 -7.10
C THR A 248 -1.85 3.07 -5.97
N VAL A 249 -2.37 1.85 -6.04
CA VAL A 249 -2.17 0.81 -5.03
C VAL A 249 -1.77 -0.49 -5.72
N GLY A 250 -1.12 -1.39 -4.98
CA GLY A 250 -0.77 -2.71 -5.46
C GLY A 250 -2.01 -3.58 -5.64
N VAL A 251 -2.30 -3.95 -6.88
CA VAL A 251 -3.47 -4.76 -7.27
C VAL A 251 -3.03 -5.98 -8.07
N TYR A 252 -3.79 -7.06 -7.97
CA TYR A 252 -3.53 -8.25 -8.77
C TYR A 252 -3.88 -8.01 -10.24
N VAL A 253 -2.97 -8.40 -11.13
CA VAL A 253 -3.17 -8.39 -12.58
C VAL A 253 -2.73 -9.72 -13.18
N GLN A 254 -3.30 -10.03 -14.34
CA GLN A 254 -2.97 -11.20 -15.16
C GLN A 254 -2.69 -10.74 -16.58
N ASP A 255 -1.64 -11.29 -17.20
CA ASP A 255 -1.21 -11.00 -18.56
C ASP A 255 -1.06 -9.49 -18.85
N LYS A 256 -0.46 -8.74 -17.91
CA LYS A 256 -0.22 -7.30 -18.03
C LYS A 256 1.24 -6.95 -17.77
N PHE A 257 1.75 -5.95 -18.48
CA PHE A 257 3.12 -5.44 -18.34
C PHE A 257 4.21 -6.51 -18.52
N GLY A 258 3.92 -7.58 -19.27
CA GLY A 258 4.83 -8.72 -19.45
C GLY A 258 4.89 -9.68 -18.27
N MET A 259 4.09 -9.46 -17.22
CA MET A 259 3.93 -10.37 -16.08
C MET A 259 2.74 -11.29 -16.32
N ALA A 260 2.94 -12.59 -16.06
CA ALA A 260 1.91 -13.61 -16.22
C ALA A 260 0.80 -13.40 -15.19
N SER A 261 1.19 -13.27 -13.92
CA SER A 261 0.28 -12.76 -12.89
C SER A 261 1.01 -12.31 -11.63
N GLY A 262 0.46 -11.33 -10.94
CA GLY A 262 1.03 -10.83 -9.70
C GLY A 262 0.42 -9.52 -9.24
N PHE A 263 0.87 -9.03 -8.10
CA PHE A 263 0.50 -7.70 -7.61
C PHE A 263 1.46 -6.66 -8.18
N ILE A 264 0.92 -5.59 -8.76
CA ILE A 264 1.67 -4.44 -9.24
C ILE A 264 0.88 -3.17 -8.94
N SER A 265 1.58 -2.09 -8.58
CA SER A 265 0.96 -0.82 -8.28
C SER A 265 0.54 -0.07 -9.54
N ILE A 266 -0.76 0.10 -9.72
CA ILE A 266 -1.36 0.86 -10.83
C ILE A 266 -2.62 1.57 -10.33
N PRO A 267 -3.13 2.58 -11.06
CA PRO A 267 -4.37 3.22 -10.68
C PRO A 267 -5.54 2.23 -10.68
N ALA A 268 -6.29 2.19 -9.59
CA ALA A 268 -7.45 1.34 -9.42
C ALA A 268 -8.54 2.06 -8.62
N VAL A 269 -9.80 1.70 -8.89
CA VAL A 269 -10.96 2.20 -8.14
C VAL A 269 -11.12 1.35 -6.89
N ILE A 270 -11.04 1.99 -5.72
CA ILE A 270 -11.17 1.34 -4.41
C ILE A 270 -12.48 1.73 -3.74
N GLY A 271 -13.16 0.77 -3.12
CA GLY A 271 -14.35 1.01 -2.29
C GLY A 271 -14.65 -0.13 -1.33
N ALA A 272 -15.90 -0.25 -0.89
CA ALA A 272 -16.31 -1.19 0.18
C ALA A 272 -16.14 -2.67 -0.17
N SER A 273 -16.03 -3.00 -1.46
CA SER A 273 -15.74 -4.36 -1.90
C SER A 273 -14.24 -4.66 -2.03
N GLY A 274 -13.37 -3.65 -1.84
CA GLY A 274 -11.94 -3.71 -2.13
C GLY A 274 -11.64 -3.08 -3.49
N VAL A 275 -10.82 -3.73 -4.30
CA VAL A 275 -10.51 -3.30 -5.68
C VAL A 275 -11.73 -3.54 -6.58
N LYS A 276 -12.34 -2.48 -7.12
CA LYS A 276 -13.49 -2.62 -8.02
C LYS A 276 -13.07 -2.85 -9.46
N THR A 277 -12.11 -2.07 -9.93
CA THR A 277 -11.55 -2.18 -11.27
C THR A 277 -10.19 -1.50 -11.33
N THR A 278 -9.33 -1.98 -12.22
CA THR A 278 -8.13 -1.25 -12.63
C THR A 278 -8.50 -0.13 -13.61
N VAL A 279 -7.78 0.98 -13.58
CA VAL A 279 -7.91 2.07 -14.55
C VAL A 279 -6.81 1.90 -15.60
N PRO A 280 -7.15 1.65 -16.87
CA PRO A 280 -6.16 1.48 -17.93
C PRO A 280 -5.31 2.74 -18.12
N LEU A 281 -3.98 2.57 -18.15
CA LEU A 281 -3.04 3.62 -18.52
C LEU A 281 -2.38 3.28 -19.86
N THR A 282 -2.48 4.20 -20.81
CA THR A 282 -1.71 4.10 -22.06
C THR A 282 -0.35 4.76 -21.86
N LEU A 283 0.66 3.91 -21.63
CA LEU A 283 2.04 4.30 -21.39
C LEU A 283 2.82 4.46 -22.70
N SER A 284 3.84 5.31 -22.69
CA SER A 284 4.85 5.38 -23.76
C SER A 284 5.69 4.10 -23.80
N ASP A 285 6.34 3.83 -24.93
CA ASP A 285 7.19 2.65 -25.10
C ASP A 285 8.32 2.56 -24.06
N SER A 286 8.86 3.70 -23.64
CA SER A 286 9.90 3.75 -22.59
C SER A 286 9.34 3.36 -21.23
N GLU A 287 8.20 3.93 -20.85
CA GLU A 287 7.52 3.60 -19.58
C GLU A 287 7.06 2.13 -19.57
N GLN A 288 6.55 1.61 -20.69
CA GLN A 288 6.17 0.19 -20.79
C GLN A 288 7.36 -0.74 -20.52
N LYS A 289 8.53 -0.43 -21.09
CA LYS A 289 9.76 -1.20 -20.84
C LYS A 289 10.19 -1.13 -19.38
N GLN A 290 10.15 0.06 -18.77
CA GLN A 290 10.50 0.23 -17.36
C GLN A 290 9.56 -0.56 -16.45
N VAL A 291 8.25 -0.46 -16.65
CA VAL A 291 7.25 -1.20 -15.86
C VAL A 291 7.41 -2.71 -16.06
N ALA A 292 7.76 -3.17 -17.27
CA ALA A 292 8.01 -4.59 -17.51
C ALA A 292 9.23 -5.10 -16.73
N THR A 293 10.30 -4.32 -16.60
CA THR A 293 11.44 -4.65 -15.73
C THR A 293 11.01 -4.79 -14.27
N VAL A 294 10.22 -3.84 -13.77
CA VAL A 294 9.70 -3.87 -12.40
C VAL A 294 8.79 -5.08 -12.17
N ALA A 295 7.93 -5.39 -13.14
CA ALA A 295 7.02 -6.53 -13.07
C ALA A 295 7.78 -7.87 -13.02
N LYS A 296 8.86 -7.99 -13.79
CA LYS A 296 9.74 -9.16 -13.76
C LYS A 296 10.42 -9.34 -12.39
N ALA A 297 10.94 -8.26 -11.81
CA ALA A 297 11.56 -8.31 -10.49
C ALA A 297 10.56 -8.71 -9.39
N LEU A 298 9.31 -8.23 -9.48
CA LEU A 298 8.22 -8.66 -8.61
C LEU A 298 7.96 -10.18 -8.73
N GLU A 299 7.88 -10.71 -9.95
CA GLU A 299 7.72 -12.16 -10.16
C GLU A 299 8.88 -12.95 -9.55
N GLU A 300 10.13 -12.53 -9.79
CA GLU A 300 11.33 -13.17 -9.25
C GLU A 300 11.33 -13.15 -7.71
N ALA A 301 11.02 -12.00 -7.10
CA ALA A 301 10.94 -11.84 -5.65
C ALA A 301 9.83 -12.71 -5.01
N VAL A 302 8.66 -12.77 -5.64
CA VAL A 302 7.57 -13.65 -5.21
C VAL A 302 8.00 -15.11 -5.25
N GLN A 303 8.59 -15.56 -6.35
CA GLN A 303 9.04 -16.95 -6.50
C GLN A 303 10.16 -17.30 -5.52
N ALA A 304 11.07 -16.38 -5.25
CA ALA A 304 12.13 -16.59 -4.26
C ALA A 304 11.58 -16.88 -2.86
N GLY A 305 10.41 -16.36 -2.49
CA GLY A 305 9.77 -16.65 -1.20
C GLY A 305 8.88 -17.88 -1.17
N LEU A 306 8.52 -18.43 -2.32
CA LEU A 306 7.71 -19.64 -2.37
C LEU A 306 8.61 -20.88 -2.31
N PRO A 307 8.20 -21.95 -1.61
CA PRO A 307 8.93 -23.21 -1.70
C PRO A 307 8.96 -23.63 -3.16
N ASN A 308 10.11 -24.13 -3.64
CA ASN A 308 10.21 -24.78 -4.95
C ASN A 308 9.21 -25.94 -4.98
N GLU A 309 8.02 -25.69 -5.53
CA GLU A 309 7.08 -26.73 -5.89
C GLU A 309 7.72 -27.44 -7.08
N GLY A 310 8.61 -28.39 -6.78
CA GLY A 310 9.19 -29.29 -7.75
C GLY A 310 8.05 -29.84 -8.61
N GLY A 311 8.18 -29.65 -9.93
CA GLY A 311 7.13 -29.83 -10.91
C GLY A 311 6.21 -31.01 -10.62
N THR A 312 5.03 -30.71 -10.12
CA THR A 312 3.86 -31.54 -10.33
C THR A 312 2.82 -30.64 -10.98
N LYS A 313 2.81 -30.68 -12.31
CA LYS A 313 1.63 -30.31 -13.10
C LYS A 313 0.44 -31.06 -12.48
N ARG A 314 -0.34 -30.39 -11.62
CA ARG A 314 -1.73 -30.79 -11.43
C ARG A 314 -2.43 -30.32 -12.68
N GLY A 315 -2.58 -31.26 -13.62
CA GLY A 315 -3.41 -31.09 -14.80
C GLY A 315 -4.82 -30.70 -14.36
N VAL A 316 -5.29 -29.62 -14.96
CA VAL A 316 -6.70 -29.52 -15.35
C VAL A 316 -6.78 -30.09 -16.75
#